data_AF-A0A7S4MV31-F1
#
_entry.id   AF-A0A7S4MV31-F1
#
_cell.length_a   1.000
_cell.length_b   1.000
_cell.length_c   1.000
_cell.angle_alpha   90.00
_cell.angle_beta   90.00
_cell.angle_gamma   90.00
#
_symmetry.space_group_name_H-M   'P 1'
#
loop_
_entity.id
_entity.type
_entity.pdbx_description
1 polymer ?
#
loop_
_entity_poly.entity_id
_entity_poly.type
_entity_poly.pdbx_seq_one_letter_code
_entity_poly.pdbx_strand_id
1 'polypeptide(L)'
;KQALDQHWRVIFNGKGYDPTWKDEANKRGIWRIDNGVEAMGKLTDEKNVKLFGGLGIMSKEELAARRDVNYVHYTGMVEMEALSLLDMLRQQIIPAMKEAALDCKSLEAAHQAAPKGI
;
A
#
# COMPACT_ATOMS: atom_id res chain seq x y z
N LYS A 1 10.78 -8.55 -32.69
CA LYS A 1 11.55 -9.63 -32.01
C LYS A 1 12.54 -9.06 -30.98
N GLN A 2 13.44 -8.13 -31.35
CA GLN A 2 14.39 -7.49 -30.40
C GLN A 2 13.79 -6.94 -29.09
N ALA A 3 12.65 -6.24 -29.13
CA ALA A 3 12.00 -5.73 -27.92
C ALA A 3 11.51 -6.85 -26.97
N LEU A 4 11.13 -8.01 -27.52
CA LEU A 4 10.71 -9.17 -26.73
C LEU A 4 11.90 -9.78 -25.99
N ASP A 5 13.04 -9.92 -26.69
CA ASP A 5 14.28 -10.48 -26.15
C ASP A 5 14.87 -9.58 -25.05
N GLN A 6 14.75 -8.25 -25.18
CA GLN A 6 15.24 -7.28 -24.20
C GLN A 6 14.36 -7.16 -22.94
N HIS A 7 13.08 -7.52 -23.01
CA HIS A 7 12.10 -7.30 -21.94
C HIS A 7 11.49 -8.58 -21.38
N TRP A 8 12.00 -9.75 -21.79
CA TRP A 8 11.50 -11.07 -21.38
C TRP A 8 11.35 -11.23 -19.87
N ARG A 9 12.24 -10.61 -19.08
CA ARG A 9 12.23 -10.66 -17.60
C ARG A 9 10.91 -10.18 -16.96
N VAL A 10 10.16 -9.32 -17.65
CA VAL A 10 8.91 -8.71 -17.13
C VAL A 10 7.69 -9.57 -17.45
N ILE A 11 7.81 -10.53 -18.39
CA ILE A 11 6.69 -11.38 -18.80
C ILE A 11 6.52 -12.51 -17.76
N PHE A 12 5.33 -12.57 -17.16
CA PHE A 12 4.97 -13.60 -16.19
C PHE A 12 3.53 -14.06 -16.40
N ASN A 13 3.35 -15.36 -16.67
CA ASN A 13 2.05 -15.99 -16.93
C ASN A 13 1.63 -16.97 -15.80
N GLY A 14 2.16 -16.77 -14.58
CA GLY A 14 1.85 -17.60 -13.41
C GLY A 14 0.91 -16.91 -12.41
N LYS A 15 0.80 -17.47 -11.20
CA LYS A 15 0.01 -16.88 -10.09
C LYS A 15 0.81 -15.77 -9.41
N GLY A 16 0.43 -14.51 -9.64
CA GLY A 16 1.11 -13.33 -9.07
C GLY A 16 0.84 -13.07 -7.58
N TYR A 17 -0.15 -13.74 -6.99
CA TYR A 17 -0.49 -13.61 -5.56
C TYR A 17 0.18 -14.67 -4.68
N ASP A 18 0.86 -15.64 -5.30
CA ASP A 18 1.56 -16.68 -4.54
C ASP A 18 2.72 -16.04 -3.76
N PRO A 19 2.91 -16.35 -2.46
CA PRO A 19 4.06 -15.90 -1.70
C PRO A 19 5.40 -16.18 -2.40
N THR A 20 5.51 -17.29 -3.15
CA THR A 20 6.73 -17.66 -3.89
C THR A 20 7.08 -16.68 -5.01
N TRP A 21 6.09 -15.95 -5.54
CA TRP A 21 6.31 -14.94 -6.58
C TRP A 21 7.15 -13.77 -6.07
N LYS A 22 7.06 -13.43 -4.78
CA LYS A 22 7.85 -12.34 -4.19
C LYS A 22 9.35 -12.62 -4.32
N ASP A 23 9.76 -13.86 -4.05
CA ASP A 23 11.16 -14.29 -4.17
C ASP A 23 11.61 -14.36 -5.62
N GLU A 24 10.72 -14.80 -6.51
CA GLU A 24 11.00 -14.90 -7.94
C GLU A 24 11.13 -13.52 -8.61
N ALA A 25 10.28 -12.57 -8.25
CA ALA A 25 10.35 -11.18 -8.74
C ALA A 25 11.67 -10.51 -8.36
N ASN A 26 12.13 -10.71 -7.11
CA ASN A 26 13.43 -10.23 -6.64
C ASN A 26 14.59 -10.86 -7.43
N LYS A 27 14.56 -12.18 -7.67
CA LYS A 27 15.56 -12.88 -8.50
C LYS A 27 15.60 -12.38 -9.94
N ARG A 28 14.45 -12.03 -10.50
CA ARG A 28 14.31 -11.46 -11.86
C ARG A 28 14.75 -9.98 -11.94
N GLY A 29 15.07 -9.35 -10.81
CA GLY A 29 15.43 -7.93 -10.72
C GLY A 29 14.24 -7.00 -11.01
N ILE A 30 13.02 -7.49 -10.80
CA ILE A 30 11.81 -6.68 -10.89
C ILE A 30 11.70 -5.88 -9.60
N TRP A 31 11.51 -4.57 -9.73
CA TRP A 31 11.37 -3.69 -8.59
C TRP A 31 10.07 -3.98 -7.84
N ARG A 32 10.17 -4.18 -6.53
CA ARG A 32 9.05 -4.40 -5.62
C ARG A 32 9.16 -3.44 -4.45
N ILE A 33 8.09 -2.72 -4.17
CA ILE A 33 7.97 -1.83 -3.01
C ILE A 33 6.64 -2.15 -2.36
N ASP A 34 6.68 -2.67 -1.13
CA ASP A 34 5.45 -3.02 -0.39
C ASP A 34 4.88 -1.82 0.37
N ASN A 35 5.72 -0.83 0.65
CA ASN A 35 5.35 0.37 1.39
C ASN A 35 4.87 1.47 0.44
N GLY A 36 3.61 1.89 0.57
CA GLY A 36 3.04 2.97 -0.22
C GLY A 36 3.78 4.30 -0.06
N VAL A 37 4.27 4.61 1.15
CA VAL A 37 5.04 5.83 1.42
C VAL A 37 6.35 5.83 0.66
N GLU A 38 7.09 4.72 0.71
CA GLU A 38 8.32 4.56 -0.07
C GLU A 38 8.06 4.65 -1.57
N ALA A 39 7.00 4.01 -2.06
CA ALA A 39 6.64 4.03 -3.48
C ALA A 39 6.31 5.44 -3.98
N MET A 40 5.58 6.24 -3.19
CA MET A 40 5.33 7.65 -3.49
C MET A 40 6.62 8.45 -3.52
N GLY A 41 7.56 8.20 -2.60
CA GLY A 41 8.88 8.83 -2.58
C GLY A 41 9.70 8.63 -3.86
N LYS A 42 9.50 7.49 -4.55
CA LYS A 42 10.19 7.17 -5.80
C LYS A 42 9.79 8.03 -7.00
N LEU A 43 8.71 8.81 -6.91
CA LEU A 43 8.33 9.75 -7.98
C LEU A 43 9.45 10.76 -8.30
N THR A 44 10.25 11.14 -7.29
CA THR A 44 11.34 12.11 -7.44
C THR A 44 12.69 11.48 -7.79
N ASP A 45 12.78 10.16 -8.01
CA ASP A 45 14.02 9.50 -8.43
C ASP A 45 14.48 10.04 -9.81
N GLU A 46 15.79 10.19 -10.00
CA GLU A 46 16.36 10.81 -11.21
C GLU A 46 15.91 10.14 -12.52
N LYS A 47 15.71 8.82 -12.49
CA LYS A 47 15.20 8.06 -13.64
C LYS A 47 13.81 8.54 -14.06
N ASN A 48 12.95 8.81 -13.09
CA ASN A 48 11.57 9.24 -13.33
C ASN A 48 11.54 10.70 -13.74
N VAL A 49 12.34 11.56 -13.11
CA VAL A 49 12.49 12.97 -13.51
C VAL A 49 12.97 13.08 -14.97
N LYS A 50 13.95 12.28 -15.38
CA LYS A 50 14.44 12.23 -16.77
C LYS A 50 13.36 11.73 -17.73
N LEU A 51 12.59 10.71 -17.33
CA LEU A 51 11.49 10.16 -18.14
C LEU A 51 10.39 11.22 -18.38
N PHE A 52 9.86 11.81 -17.31
CA PHE A 52 8.77 12.78 -17.40
C PHE A 52 9.21 14.11 -18.03
N GLY A 53 10.41 14.58 -17.69
CA GLY A 53 10.99 15.79 -18.30
C GLY A 53 11.30 15.60 -19.78
N GLY A 54 11.83 14.44 -20.19
CA GLY A 54 12.11 14.13 -21.59
C GLY A 54 10.86 14.01 -22.47
N LEU A 55 9.72 13.68 -21.87
CA LEU A 55 8.42 13.62 -22.54
C LEU A 55 7.66 14.96 -22.48
N GLY A 56 8.18 15.98 -21.78
CA GLY A 56 7.53 17.27 -21.62
C GLY A 56 6.22 17.21 -20.81
N ILE A 57 6.05 16.20 -19.96
CA ILE A 57 4.81 15.96 -19.21
C ILE A 57 4.82 16.71 -17.88
N MET A 58 5.90 16.59 -17.11
CA MET A 58 6.07 17.25 -15.81
C MET A 58 7.52 17.67 -15.59
N SER A 59 7.70 18.82 -14.93
CA SER A 59 8.99 19.29 -14.43
C SER A 59 9.41 18.57 -13.12
N LYS A 60 10.66 18.77 -12.71
CA LYS A 60 11.16 18.21 -11.44
C LYS A 60 10.38 18.77 -10.25
N GLU A 61 10.05 20.05 -10.30
CA GLU A 61 9.31 20.76 -9.26
C GLU A 61 7.86 20.24 -9.18
N GLU A 62 7.21 20.01 -10.32
CA GLU A 62 5.86 19.45 -10.38
C GLU A 62 5.81 18.00 -9.85
N LEU A 63 6.83 17.19 -10.14
CA LEU A 63 6.94 15.83 -9.59
C LEU A 63 7.11 15.84 -8.06
N ALA A 64 7.91 16.78 -7.54
CA ALA A 64 8.07 16.95 -6.09
C ALA A 64 6.75 17.38 -5.44
N ALA A 65 6.07 18.37 -6.02
CA ALA A 65 4.76 18.80 -5.55
C ALA A 65 3.74 17.66 -5.57
N ARG A 66 3.74 16.83 -6.62
CA ARG A 66 2.84 15.67 -6.73
C ARG A 66 3.09 14.63 -5.65
N ARG A 67 4.36 14.33 -5.36
CA ARG A 67 4.75 13.46 -4.25
C ARG A 67 4.21 14.01 -2.92
N ASP A 68 4.39 15.29 -2.67
CA ASP A 68 3.99 15.92 -1.41
C ASP A 68 2.46 15.93 -1.24
N VAL A 69 1.71 16.21 -2.31
CA VAL A 69 0.24 16.09 -2.31
C VAL A 69 -0.21 14.65 -2.02
N ASN A 70 0.46 13.65 -2.61
CA ASN A 70 0.13 12.26 -2.34
C ASN A 70 0.40 11.87 -0.88
N TYR A 71 1.48 12.38 -0.27
CA TYR A 71 1.73 12.16 1.15
C TYR A 71 0.65 12.75 2.03
N VAL A 72 0.26 14.01 1.79
CA VAL A 72 -0.81 14.67 2.55
C VAL A 72 -2.13 13.89 2.42
N HIS A 73 -2.45 13.42 1.21
CA HIS A 73 -3.65 12.62 0.99
C HIS A 73 -3.61 11.29 1.74
N TYR A 74 -2.49 10.58 1.68
CA TYR A 74 -2.31 9.30 2.37
C TYR A 74 -2.41 9.46 3.88
N THR A 75 -1.73 10.45 4.47
CA THR A 75 -1.80 10.70 5.91
C THR A 75 -3.20 11.09 6.34
N GLY A 76 -3.90 11.93 5.57
CA GLY A 76 -5.28 12.33 5.88
C GLY A 76 -6.27 11.16 5.80
N MET A 77 -6.08 10.25 4.84
CA MET A 77 -6.91 9.04 4.73
C MET A 77 -6.73 8.13 5.95
N VAL A 78 -5.49 7.84 6.34
CA VAL A 78 -5.18 7.00 7.52
C VAL A 78 -5.72 7.63 8.80
N GLU A 79 -5.63 8.95 8.94
CA GLU A 79 -6.19 9.67 10.08
C GLU A 79 -7.72 9.53 10.16
N MET A 80 -8.41 9.73 9.04
CA MET A 80 -9.87 9.57 8.99
C MET A 80 -10.31 8.13 9.27
N GLU A 81 -9.60 7.12 8.74
CA GLU A 81 -9.87 5.72 9.03
C GLU A 81 -9.73 5.41 10.52
N ALA A 82 -8.66 5.90 11.16
CA ALA A 82 -8.43 5.71 12.59
C ALA A 82 -9.51 6.40 13.45
N LEU A 83 -9.91 7.62 13.07
CA LEU A 83 -10.96 8.36 13.77
C LEU A 83 -12.33 7.67 13.59
N SER A 84 -12.65 7.20 12.38
CA SER A 84 -13.89 6.47 12.12
C SER A 84 -13.94 5.17 12.92
N LEU A 85 -12.85 4.41 12.97
CA LEU A 85 -12.73 3.21 13.79
C LEU A 85 -12.94 3.53 15.28
N LEU A 86 -12.33 4.60 15.77
CA LEU A 86 -12.48 5.03 17.16
C LEU A 86 -13.93 5.42 17.49
N ASP A 87 -14.61 6.08 16.56
CA ASP A 87 -16.01 6.47 16.74
C ASP A 87 -16.94 5.24 16.76
N MET A 88 -16.75 4.32 15.81
CA MET A 88 -17.45 3.02 15.81
C MET A 88 -17.22 2.24 17.12
N LEU A 89 -15.99 2.24 17.63
CA LEU A 89 -15.66 1.59 18.89
C LEU A 89 -16.42 2.20 20.06
N ARG A 90 -16.47 3.53 20.15
CA ARG A 90 -17.11 4.26 21.25
C ARG A 90 -18.63 4.20 21.21
N GLN A 91 -19.22 4.32 20.03
CA GLN A 91 -20.68 4.42 19.87
C GLN A 91 -21.36 3.07 19.73
N GLN A 92 -20.74 2.10 19.08
CA GLN A 92 -21.38 0.82 18.75
C GLN A 92 -20.79 -0.35 19.52
N ILE A 93 -19.47 -0.53 19.47
CA ILE A 93 -18.82 -1.76 19.96
C ILE A 93 -18.82 -1.80 21.50
N ILE A 94 -18.35 -0.75 22.16
CA ILE A 94 -18.25 -0.72 23.63
C ILE A 94 -19.64 -0.83 24.31
N PRO A 95 -20.68 -0.11 23.87
CA PRO A 95 -22.02 -0.26 24.44
C PRO A 95 -22.61 -1.66 24.21
N ALA A 96 -22.48 -2.23 23.01
CA ALA A 96 -22.98 -3.57 22.71
C ALA A 96 -22.31 -4.66 23.58
N MET A 97 -21.00 -4.53 23.84
CA MET A 97 -20.30 -5.43 24.76
C MET A 97 -20.84 -5.34 26.19
N LYS A 98 -21.13 -4.13 26.68
CA LYS A 98 -21.70 -3.92 28.01
C LYS A 98 -23.10 -4.50 28.13
N GLU A 99 -23.95 -4.34 27.13
CA GLU A 99 -25.30 -4.93 27.09
C GLU A 99 -25.26 -6.46 27.09
N ALA A 100 -24.32 -7.04 26.36
CA ALA A 100 -24.12 -8.49 26.31
C ALA A 100 -23.39 -9.08 27.53
N ALA A 101 -23.03 -8.26 28.53
CA ALA A 101 -22.20 -8.64 29.70
C ALA A 101 -20.89 -9.36 29.31
N LEU A 102 -20.30 -8.97 28.19
CA LEU A 102 -19.08 -9.55 27.64
C LEU A 102 -17.85 -8.82 28.20
N ASP A 103 -16.93 -9.58 28.79
CA ASP A 103 -15.64 -9.06 29.31
C ASP A 103 -14.60 -8.88 28.20
N CYS A 104 -13.58 -8.04 28.43
CA CYS A 104 -12.46 -7.83 27.50
C CYS A 104 -11.81 -9.14 27.00
N LYS A 105 -11.80 -10.20 27.83
CA LYS A 105 -11.28 -11.53 27.45
C LYS A 105 -12.06 -12.17 26.29
N SER A 106 -13.35 -11.93 26.20
CA SER A 106 -14.18 -12.44 25.10
C SER A 106 -13.90 -11.73 23.77
N LEU A 107 -13.54 -10.44 23.84
CA LEU A 107 -13.10 -9.66 22.68
C LEU A 107 -11.71 -10.10 22.20
N GLU A 108 -10.78 -10.40 23.12
CA GLU A 108 -9.47 -10.98 22.78
C GLU A 108 -9.62 -12.31 22.04
N ALA A 109 -10.54 -13.17 22.49
CA ALA A 109 -10.85 -14.42 21.81
C ALA A 109 -11.46 -14.19 20.41
N ALA A 110 -12.35 -13.21 20.26
CA ALA A 110 -12.92 -12.84 18.96
C ALA A 110 -11.85 -12.26 18.00
N HIS A 111 -10.90 -11.47 18.51
CA HIS A 111 -9.77 -10.97 17.74
C HIS A 111 -8.83 -12.10 17.27
N GLN A 112 -8.58 -13.10 18.11
CA GLN A 112 -7.76 -14.26 17.76
C GLN A 112 -8.48 -15.22 16.79
N ALA A 113 -9.80 -15.32 16.87
CA ALA A 113 -10.63 -16.10 15.97
C ALA A 113 -10.88 -15.40 14.63
N ALA A 114 -10.76 -14.07 14.58
CA ALA A 114 -10.78 -13.34 13.32
C ALA A 114 -9.59 -13.82 12.46
N PRO A 115 -9.82 -14.19 11.18
CA PRO A 115 -8.73 -14.58 10.31
C PRO A 115 -7.71 -13.45 10.26
N LYS A 116 -6.43 -13.78 10.47
CA LYS A 116 -5.31 -12.83 10.40
C LYS A 116 -5.17 -12.29 8.99
N GLY A 117 -5.92 -11.22 8.71
CA GLY A 117 -5.74 -10.27 7.63
C GLY A 117 -5.97 -10.78 6.20
N ILE A 118 -6.49 -9.86 5.39
CA ILE A 118 -5.92 -9.60 4.07
C ILE A 118 -4.62 -8.82 4.30
#